data_AF-A0A543ISW0-F1
#
_entry.id   AF-A0A543ISW0-F1
#
_cell.length_a   1.000
_cell.length_b   1.000
_cell.length_c   1.000
_cell.angle_alpha   90.00
_cell.angle_beta   90.00
_cell.angle_gamma   90.00
#
_symmetry.space_group_name_H-M   'P 1'
#
loop_
_entity.id
_entity.type
_entity.pdbx_description
1 polymer ?
#
loop_
_entity_poly.entity_id
_entity_poly.type
_entity_poly.pdbx_seq_one_letter_code
_entity_poly.pdbx_strand_id
1 'polypeptide(L)'
;MGISLKASVSSLRRVAATGLLGTGLIAAFSGAAEATPNPRPVPPHAGHRGVEAAVKPRPATPVSAKLRPPAGNVPIGTFSAKGVQIYECTGGTWEFVEPVATLFGPGDRPVAVHFRGPSWQSIRDGSLVEGKAIANVEVKGTIPHLLLEATKTRGNGLFGRVTYIQRLATSGGAAPTRACKDGEIKSVPYRAQYRFFAAKNR
;
A
#
# COMPACT_ATOMS: atom_id res chain seq x y z
N MET A 1 4.46 -22.15 45.64
CA MET A 1 3.09 -21.88 45.17
C MET A 1 3.13 -21.55 43.68
N GLY A 2 2.64 -22.43 42.82
CA GLY A 2 2.50 -22.18 41.39
C GLY A 2 1.04 -21.99 41.04
N ILE A 3 0.71 -20.97 40.24
CA ILE A 3 -0.63 -20.83 39.66
C ILE A 3 -0.45 -20.64 38.15
N SER A 4 -0.81 -21.71 37.45
CA SER A 4 -1.03 -21.79 36.01
C SER A 4 -2.45 -21.26 35.73
N LEU A 5 -2.60 -20.24 34.89
CA LEU A 5 -3.90 -19.87 34.33
C LEU A 5 -4.00 -20.41 32.90
N LYS A 6 -4.83 -21.44 32.74
CA LYS A 6 -5.29 -21.97 31.45
C LYS A 6 -6.31 -21.01 30.85
N ALA A 7 -6.09 -20.56 29.62
CA ALA A 7 -7.09 -19.86 28.82
C ALA A 7 -8.15 -20.86 28.33
N SER A 8 -9.42 -20.52 28.52
CA SER A 8 -10.59 -21.29 28.10
C SER A 8 -10.95 -20.97 26.65
N VAL A 9 -11.16 -22.01 25.84
CA VAL A 9 -11.67 -21.93 24.47
C VAL A 9 -13.16 -22.28 24.52
N SER A 10 -14.06 -21.40 24.07
CA SER A 10 -15.46 -21.78 23.86
C SER A 10 -16.02 -21.27 22.52
N SER A 11 -16.17 -22.22 21.60
CA SER A 11 -17.24 -22.44 20.61
C SER A 11 -18.07 -21.27 20.11
N LEU A 12 -17.94 -20.97 18.80
CA LEU A 12 -19.01 -20.39 18.00
C LEU A 12 -19.81 -21.50 17.30
N ARG A 13 -21.10 -21.57 17.63
CA ARG A 13 -22.08 -22.50 17.06
C ARG A 13 -22.44 -22.09 15.63
N ARG A 14 -22.62 -23.12 14.79
CA ARG A 14 -23.15 -23.05 13.42
C ARG A 14 -24.61 -22.57 13.45
N VAL A 15 -24.96 -21.61 12.61
CA VAL A 15 -26.37 -21.22 12.36
C VAL A 15 -26.92 -22.12 11.26
N ALA A 16 -28.00 -22.84 11.57
CA ALA A 16 -28.74 -23.69 10.66
C ALA A 16 -29.74 -22.84 9.85
N ALA A 17 -29.90 -23.22 8.58
CA ALA A 17 -30.94 -22.74 7.69
C ALA A 17 -32.27 -23.44 7.99
N THR A 18 -33.36 -22.67 7.97
CA THR A 18 -34.73 -23.18 7.84
C THR A 18 -35.53 -22.15 7.06
N GLY A 19 -35.99 -22.53 5.87
CA GLY A 19 -37.05 -21.83 5.17
C GLY A 19 -38.42 -22.30 5.65
N LEU A 20 -39.46 -21.50 5.42
CA LEU A 20 -40.75 -21.93 4.86
C LEU A 20 -41.63 -20.71 4.54
N LEU A 21 -42.06 -20.66 3.27
CA LEU A 21 -43.39 -20.35 2.70
C LEU A 21 -44.24 -19.18 3.26
N GLY A 22 -44.61 -18.25 2.36
CA GLY A 22 -45.65 -17.23 2.59
C GLY A 22 -46.12 -16.53 1.30
N THR A 23 -47.18 -17.09 0.71
CA THR A 23 -48.23 -16.56 -0.19
C THR A 23 -48.18 -15.09 -0.71
N GLY A 24 -48.17 -14.95 -2.04
CA GLY A 24 -49.22 -14.25 -2.81
C GLY A 24 -49.27 -12.72 -2.87
N LEU A 25 -48.91 -12.15 -4.03
CA LEU A 25 -49.76 -11.20 -4.78
C LEU A 25 -49.29 -11.15 -6.25
N ILE A 26 -50.13 -11.63 -7.18
CA ILE A 26 -49.94 -11.45 -8.62
C ILE A 26 -50.58 -10.12 -8.99
N ALA A 27 -49.78 -9.10 -9.29
CA ALA A 27 -50.25 -7.88 -9.95
C ALA A 27 -49.90 -8.01 -11.44
N ALA A 28 -50.93 -8.20 -12.27
CA ALA A 28 -50.83 -8.12 -13.72
C ALA A 28 -50.59 -6.65 -14.12
N PHE A 29 -49.41 -6.35 -14.65
CA PHE A 29 -49.19 -5.10 -15.38
C PHE A 29 -49.44 -5.35 -16.87
N SER A 30 -50.57 -4.83 -17.35
CA SER A 30 -50.83 -4.63 -18.76
C SER A 30 -49.71 -3.79 -19.39
N GLY A 31 -49.21 -4.25 -20.53
CA GLY A 31 -48.18 -3.57 -21.28
C GLY A 31 -48.64 -2.24 -21.88
N ALA A 32 -47.68 -1.32 -21.95
CA ALA A 32 -47.54 -0.42 -23.07
C ALA A 32 -46.04 -0.41 -23.41
N ALA A 33 -45.68 -1.00 -24.54
CA ALA A 33 -44.33 -0.89 -25.09
C ALA A 33 -44.14 0.56 -25.53
N GLU A 34 -43.40 1.34 -24.76
CA GLU A 34 -42.97 2.67 -25.19
C GLU A 34 -41.93 2.51 -26.30
N ALA A 35 -42.30 2.94 -27.50
CA ALA A 35 -41.40 3.06 -28.63
C ALA A 35 -40.26 4.03 -28.26
N THR A 36 -39.03 3.54 -28.25
CA THR A 36 -37.85 4.36 -28.07
C THR A 36 -37.72 5.35 -29.25
N PRO A 37 -37.52 6.66 -29.01
CA PRO A 37 -37.21 7.57 -30.09
C PRO A 37 -35.83 7.23 -30.67
N ASN A 38 -35.75 7.12 -31.99
CA ASN A 38 -34.49 6.98 -32.71
C ASN A 38 -33.50 8.08 -32.28
N PRO A 39 -32.22 7.76 -31.98
CA PRO A 39 -31.22 8.78 -31.71
C PRO A 39 -30.99 9.61 -32.98
N ARG A 40 -31.00 10.94 -32.84
CA ARG A 40 -30.65 11.86 -33.93
C ARG A 40 -29.18 11.63 -34.32
N PRO A 41 -28.81 11.78 -35.61
CA PRO A 41 -27.41 11.78 -36.02
C PRO A 41 -26.66 12.90 -35.30
N VAL A 42 -25.61 12.54 -34.56
CA VAL A 42 -24.71 13.52 -33.94
C VAL A 42 -23.85 14.12 -35.07
N PRO A 43 -23.80 15.45 -35.24
CA PRO A 43 -22.90 16.05 -36.22
C PRO A 43 -21.44 15.74 -35.83
N PRO A 44 -20.53 15.55 -36.80
CA PRO A 44 -19.14 15.25 -36.49
C PRO A 44 -18.54 16.37 -35.65
N HIS A 45 -18.12 16.03 -34.43
CA HIS A 45 -17.37 16.95 -33.58
C HIS A 45 -16.11 17.40 -34.34
N ALA A 46 -16.05 18.70 -34.63
CA ALA A 46 -14.87 19.37 -35.12
C ALA A 46 -13.69 19.00 -34.21
N GLY A 47 -12.61 18.52 -34.83
CA GLY A 47 -11.49 17.90 -34.14
C GLY A 47 -10.93 18.78 -33.03
N HIS A 48 -11.02 18.29 -31.79
CA HIS A 48 -10.07 18.68 -30.76
C HIS A 48 -8.75 17.98 -31.11
N ARG A 49 -7.92 18.63 -31.93
CA ARG A 49 -6.46 18.45 -31.88
C ARG A 49 -6.01 18.95 -30.50
N GLY A 50 -6.22 18.11 -29.49
CA GLY A 50 -5.59 18.24 -28.20
C GLY A 50 -4.12 17.96 -28.42
N VAL A 51 -3.31 19.02 -28.37
CA VAL A 51 -1.86 18.93 -28.38
C VAL A 51 -1.48 18.05 -27.19
N GLU A 52 -0.99 16.84 -27.47
CA GLU A 52 -0.37 15.97 -26.47
C GLU A 52 0.87 16.72 -25.97
N ALA A 53 0.68 17.51 -24.91
CA ALA A 53 1.79 18.18 -24.25
C ALA A 53 2.68 17.09 -23.68
N ALA A 54 3.78 16.82 -24.39
CA ALA A 54 4.82 15.92 -23.95
C ALA A 54 5.21 16.30 -22.51
N VAL A 55 4.82 15.46 -21.54
CA VAL A 55 5.24 15.59 -20.16
C VAL A 55 6.75 15.40 -20.16
N LYS A 56 7.50 16.51 -20.11
CA LYS A 56 8.96 16.44 -19.95
C LYS A 56 9.26 15.58 -18.72
N PRO A 57 10.14 14.56 -18.82
CA PRO A 57 10.55 13.79 -17.66
C PRO A 57 11.10 14.75 -16.62
N ARG A 58 10.46 14.81 -15.44
CA ARG A 58 11.00 15.58 -14.33
C ARG A 58 12.39 15.01 -14.01
N PRO A 59 13.46 15.81 -14.00
CA PRO A 59 14.77 15.31 -13.65
C PRO A 59 14.69 14.68 -12.27
N ALA A 60 15.06 13.40 -12.18
CA ALA A 60 15.08 12.69 -10.92
C ALA A 60 16.09 13.38 -10.01
N THR A 61 15.65 13.85 -8.84
CA THR A 61 16.56 14.38 -7.82
C THR A 61 17.66 13.34 -7.57
N PRO A 62 18.95 13.70 -7.64
CA PRO A 62 20.03 12.78 -7.39
C PRO A 62 19.86 12.12 -6.02
N VAL A 63 19.89 10.79 -5.97
CA VAL A 63 19.83 10.04 -4.71
C VAL A 63 21.15 10.25 -3.97
N SER A 64 21.05 10.67 -2.70
CA SER A 64 22.19 10.81 -1.79
C SER A 64 23.06 9.56 -1.81
N ALA A 65 24.39 9.74 -1.82
CA ALA A 65 25.34 8.64 -1.84
C ALA A 65 25.14 7.66 -0.67
N LYS A 66 24.76 8.17 0.51
CA LYS A 66 24.48 7.36 1.72
C LYS A 66 23.32 6.38 1.53
N LEU A 67 22.41 6.66 0.59
CA LEU A 67 21.25 5.83 0.34
C LEU A 67 21.45 4.86 -0.82
N ARG A 68 22.63 4.84 -1.46
CA ARG A 68 22.92 3.92 -2.55
C ARG A 68 23.23 2.53 -1.98
N PRO A 69 22.60 1.46 -2.50
CA PRO A 69 23.02 0.10 -2.20
C PRO A 69 24.51 -0.10 -2.54
N PRO A 70 25.19 -1.06 -1.88
CA PRO A 70 26.55 -1.45 -2.26
C PRO A 70 26.65 -1.83 -3.75
N ALA A 71 27.84 -1.66 -4.32
CA ALA A 71 28.11 -2.04 -5.71
C ALA A 71 27.74 -3.50 -5.97
N GLY A 72 27.29 -3.79 -7.19
CA GLY A 72 26.81 -5.13 -7.58
C GLY A 72 25.31 -5.37 -7.32
N ASN A 73 24.62 -4.48 -6.61
CA ASN A 73 23.17 -4.51 -6.47
C ASN A 73 22.48 -3.72 -7.58
N VAL A 74 21.58 -4.36 -8.32
CA VAL A 74 20.84 -3.77 -9.44
C VAL A 74 19.35 -3.65 -9.13
N PRO A 75 18.68 -2.58 -9.60
CA PRO A 75 17.26 -2.42 -9.38
C PRO A 75 16.48 -3.49 -10.16
N ILE A 76 15.58 -4.19 -9.47
CA ILE A 76 14.70 -5.22 -10.04
C ILE A 76 13.22 -4.80 -10.05
N GLY A 77 12.87 -3.70 -9.36
CA GLY A 77 11.53 -3.16 -9.34
C GLY A 77 11.48 -1.78 -8.72
N THR A 78 10.62 -0.91 -9.25
CA THR A 78 10.32 0.41 -8.68
C THR A 78 8.81 0.59 -8.63
N PHE A 79 8.30 0.93 -7.45
CA PHE A 79 6.86 1.01 -7.19
C PHE A 79 6.55 2.28 -6.40
N SER A 80 5.43 2.93 -6.72
CA SER A 80 4.88 3.98 -5.86
C SER A 80 4.17 3.33 -4.68
N ALA A 81 4.05 4.04 -3.56
CA ALA A 81 3.32 3.58 -2.40
C ALA A 81 2.37 4.67 -1.87
N LYS A 82 1.21 4.24 -1.39
CA LYS A 82 0.22 5.06 -0.70
C LYS A 82 -0.18 4.31 0.57
N GLY A 83 -0.18 4.98 1.71
CA GLY A 83 -0.48 4.33 2.98
C GLY A 83 -0.49 5.28 4.16
N VAL A 84 -0.31 4.74 5.36
CA VAL A 84 -0.27 5.48 6.63
C VAL A 84 0.93 5.06 7.47
N GLN A 85 1.46 6.00 8.24
CA GLN A 85 2.27 5.71 9.43
C GLN A 85 1.33 5.77 10.64
N ILE A 86 1.34 4.73 11.47
CA ILE A 86 0.53 4.67 12.67
C ILE A 86 1.39 5.13 13.85
N TYR A 87 0.88 6.09 14.60
CA TYR A 87 1.46 6.61 15.82
C TYR A 87 0.53 6.35 16.99
N GLU A 88 1.10 6.10 18.16
CA GLU A 88 0.41 6.04 19.44
C GLU A 88 1.02 7.06 20.38
N CYS A 89 0.20 7.70 21.20
CA CYS A 89 0.66 8.63 22.22
C CYS A 89 1.05 7.87 23.49
N THR A 90 2.33 7.93 23.85
CA THR A 90 2.88 7.36 25.09
C THR A 90 3.51 8.48 25.90
N GLY A 91 3.01 8.73 27.12
CA GLY A 91 3.54 9.78 27.99
C GLY A 91 3.49 11.18 27.35
N GLY A 92 2.41 11.49 26.64
CA GLY A 92 2.20 12.77 25.94
C GLY A 92 3.02 12.93 24.66
N THR A 93 3.73 11.89 24.20
CA THR A 93 4.59 11.93 23.01
C THR A 93 4.10 10.96 21.94
N TRP A 94 4.07 11.41 20.68
CA TRP A 94 3.77 10.54 19.55
C TRP A 94 4.93 9.59 19.27
N GLU A 95 4.70 8.29 19.47
CA GLU A 95 5.64 7.23 19.16
C GLU A 95 5.19 6.47 17.91
N PHE A 96 6.16 6.10 17.07
CA PHE A 96 5.88 5.35 15.86
C PHE A 96 5.58 3.88 16.18
N VAL A 97 4.46 3.37 15.69
CA VAL A 97 4.04 1.97 15.88
C VAL A 97 4.39 1.13 14.66
N GLU A 98 3.80 1.43 13.51
CA GLU A 98 4.02 0.65 12.28
C GLU A 98 3.58 1.38 11.00
N PRO A 99 4.14 0.99 9.84
CA PRO A 99 3.63 1.43 8.55
C PRO A 99 2.54 0.46 8.06
N VAL A 100 1.60 0.97 7.27
CA VAL A 100 0.73 0.15 6.41
C VAL A 100 0.62 0.85 5.06
N ALA A 101 0.94 0.17 3.96
CA ALA A 101 0.79 0.74 2.62
C ALA A 101 0.55 -0.31 1.55
N THR A 102 -0.06 0.12 0.44
CA THR A 102 -0.09 -0.63 -0.81
C THR A 102 0.95 -0.04 -1.75
N LEU A 103 1.70 -0.92 -2.41
CA LEU A 103 2.62 -0.59 -3.49
C LEU A 103 1.92 -0.79 -4.83
N PHE A 104 2.19 0.12 -5.76
CA PHE A 104 1.58 0.18 -7.07
C PHE A 104 2.64 0.19 -8.18
N GLY A 105 2.41 -0.62 -9.21
CA GLY A 105 3.17 -0.65 -10.45
C GLY A 105 2.55 0.22 -11.54
N PRO A 106 2.94 0.03 -12.81
CA PRO A 106 2.41 0.78 -13.94
C PRO A 106 0.88 0.69 -14.04
N GLY A 107 0.25 1.85 -14.29
CA GLY A 107 -1.21 2.00 -14.35
C GLY A 107 -1.89 1.95 -12.98
N ASP A 108 -1.20 2.33 -11.89
CA ASP A 108 -1.72 2.30 -10.52
C ASP A 108 -2.25 0.90 -10.11
N ARG A 109 -1.69 -0.17 -10.69
CA ARG A 109 -2.05 -1.54 -10.34
C ARG A 109 -1.38 -1.96 -9.04
N PRO A 110 -2.11 -2.49 -8.04
CA PRO A 110 -1.50 -2.95 -6.80
C PRO A 110 -0.59 -4.15 -7.09
N VAL A 111 0.58 -4.20 -6.44
CA VAL A 111 1.59 -5.26 -6.63
C VAL A 111 2.07 -5.87 -5.33
N ALA A 112 2.04 -5.13 -4.23
CA ALA A 112 2.50 -5.59 -2.95
C ALA A 112 1.83 -4.82 -1.80
N VAL A 113 1.85 -5.43 -0.62
CA VAL A 113 1.53 -4.77 0.65
C VAL A 113 2.79 -4.56 1.44
N HIS A 114 2.88 -3.42 2.12
CA HIS A 114 3.93 -3.07 3.05
C HIS A 114 3.35 -2.92 4.45
N PHE A 115 3.95 -3.57 5.44
CA PHE A 115 3.46 -3.61 6.82
C PHE A 115 4.62 -3.70 7.83
N ARG A 116 4.29 -3.87 9.12
CA ARG A 116 5.21 -4.07 10.25
C ARG A 116 6.44 -4.90 9.91
N GLY A 117 7.59 -4.56 10.51
CA GLY A 117 8.80 -5.38 10.43
C GLY A 117 10.02 -4.75 9.75
N PRO A 118 9.92 -3.57 9.12
CA PRO A 118 9.14 -3.37 7.90
C PRO A 118 9.22 -4.56 6.92
N SER A 119 8.08 -4.97 6.38
CA SER A 119 7.96 -6.12 5.46
C SER A 119 7.24 -5.74 4.18
N TRP A 120 7.54 -6.43 3.07
CA TRP A 120 6.84 -6.32 1.79
C TRP A 120 6.45 -7.70 1.31
N GLN A 121 5.17 -7.88 0.95
CA GLN A 121 4.67 -9.12 0.39
C GLN A 121 3.99 -8.87 -0.96
N SER A 122 4.41 -9.61 -1.97
CA SER A 122 3.83 -9.57 -3.31
C SER A 122 2.43 -10.18 -3.27
N ILE A 123 1.45 -9.48 -3.85
CA ILE A 123 0.08 -10.00 -3.94
C ILE A 123 -0.11 -10.98 -5.11
N ARG A 124 0.89 -11.08 -6.00
CA ARG A 124 0.81 -11.96 -7.19
C ARG A 124 1.43 -13.33 -6.96
N ASP A 125 2.60 -13.38 -6.32
CA ASP A 125 3.38 -14.61 -6.15
C ASP A 125 3.60 -14.98 -4.67
N GLY A 126 3.09 -14.17 -3.73
CA GLY A 126 3.21 -14.41 -2.30
C GLY A 126 4.63 -14.26 -1.73
N SER A 127 5.63 -13.96 -2.56
CA SER A 127 7.01 -13.74 -2.10
C SER A 127 7.07 -12.57 -1.13
N LEU A 128 8.02 -12.64 -0.20
CA LEU A 128 8.12 -11.70 0.91
C LEU A 128 9.58 -11.31 1.14
N VAL A 129 9.79 -10.05 1.51
CA VAL A 129 11.05 -9.55 2.04
C VAL A 129 10.80 -8.76 3.32
N GLU A 130 11.61 -9.03 4.35
CA GLU A 130 11.74 -8.23 5.57
C GLU A 130 13.02 -7.41 5.47
N GLY A 131 13.04 -6.19 6.03
CA GLY A 131 14.21 -5.32 5.94
C GLY A 131 14.52 -4.55 7.21
N LYS A 132 15.76 -4.10 7.31
CA LYS A 132 16.25 -3.23 8.40
C LYS A 132 16.84 -1.96 7.80
N ALA A 133 16.46 -0.80 8.31
CA ALA A 133 17.06 0.46 7.88
C ALA A 133 18.54 0.52 8.32
N ILE A 134 19.43 0.82 7.37
CA ILE A 134 20.89 0.92 7.60
C ILE A 134 21.42 2.33 7.32
N ALA A 135 20.67 3.15 6.58
CA ALA A 135 20.95 4.57 6.41
C ALA A 135 19.64 5.34 6.21
N ASN A 136 19.65 6.60 6.63
CA ASN A 136 18.54 7.53 6.43
C ASN A 136 19.03 8.90 5.97
N VAL A 137 18.14 9.64 5.32
CA VAL A 137 18.25 11.08 5.09
C VAL A 137 16.91 11.69 5.48
N GLU A 138 16.97 12.61 6.45
CA GLU A 138 15.80 13.35 6.91
C GLU A 138 15.25 14.26 5.82
N VAL A 139 13.93 14.35 5.74
CA VAL A 139 13.23 15.23 4.80
C VAL A 139 12.16 15.97 5.57
N LYS A 140 12.24 17.30 5.56
CA LYS A 140 11.36 18.17 6.36
C LYS A 140 9.89 17.86 6.08
N GLY A 141 9.12 17.60 7.15
CA GLY A 141 7.67 17.43 7.10
C GLY A 141 7.17 16.09 6.52
N THR A 142 8.04 15.09 6.36
CA THR A 142 7.68 13.77 5.85
C THR A 142 8.55 12.69 6.49
N ILE A 143 8.16 11.41 6.35
CA ILE A 143 9.03 10.30 6.70
C ILE A 143 10.37 10.35 5.95
N PRO A 144 11.47 9.86 6.57
CA PRO A 144 12.79 9.94 5.98
C PRO A 144 12.94 9.06 4.74
N HIS A 145 13.85 9.45 3.86
CA HIS A 145 14.36 8.55 2.83
C HIS A 145 15.26 7.52 3.50
N LEU A 146 15.18 6.27 3.06
CA LEU A 146 15.89 5.16 3.66
C LEU A 146 16.64 4.33 2.63
N LEU A 147 17.76 3.76 3.07
CA LEU A 147 18.29 2.52 2.55
C LEU A 147 18.07 1.45 3.61
N LEU A 148 17.45 0.34 3.19
CA LEU A 148 17.24 -0.83 4.01
C LEU A 148 17.97 -2.02 3.41
N GLU A 149 18.52 -2.85 4.28
CA GLU A 149 19.08 -4.15 3.95
C GLU A 149 18.04 -5.24 4.19
N ALA A 150 17.93 -6.19 3.27
CA ALA A 150 17.03 -7.33 3.43
C ALA A 150 17.57 -8.27 4.52
N THR A 151 16.77 -8.52 5.54
CA THR A 151 17.13 -9.43 6.64
C THR A 151 16.64 -10.84 6.39
N LYS A 152 15.53 -10.98 5.65
CA LYS A 152 14.92 -12.27 5.34
C LYS A 152 14.13 -12.17 4.04
N THR A 153 14.19 -13.22 3.23
CA THR A 153 13.31 -13.38 2.06
C THR A 153 12.58 -14.73 2.11
N ARG A 154 11.44 -14.81 1.43
CA ARG A 154 10.64 -16.04 1.28
C ARG A 154 10.02 -16.09 -0.11
N GLY A 155 9.96 -17.28 -0.68
CA GLY A 155 9.45 -17.51 -2.04
C GLY A 155 10.49 -17.17 -3.11
N ASN A 156 10.22 -17.58 -4.36
CA ASN A 156 11.10 -17.39 -5.51
C ASN A 156 10.65 -16.25 -6.45
N GLY A 157 9.59 -15.53 -6.07
CA GLY A 157 9.01 -14.44 -6.85
C GLY A 157 9.74 -13.10 -6.71
N LEU A 158 9.00 -12.01 -6.95
CA LEU A 158 9.49 -10.62 -6.97
C LEU A 158 10.44 -10.27 -5.81
N PHE A 159 10.11 -10.72 -4.60
CA PHE A 159 10.87 -10.38 -3.39
C PHE A 159 11.87 -11.47 -2.94
N GLY A 160 11.91 -12.62 -3.60
CA GLY A 160 12.74 -13.76 -3.19
C GLY A 160 14.24 -13.50 -3.21
N ARG A 161 14.69 -12.61 -4.10
CA ARG A 161 16.12 -12.27 -4.28
C ARG A 161 16.48 -10.85 -3.85
N VAL A 162 15.57 -10.16 -3.15
CA VAL A 162 15.84 -8.79 -2.70
C VAL A 162 16.98 -8.81 -1.67
N THR A 163 17.86 -7.84 -1.81
CA THR A 163 19.06 -7.62 -0.98
C THR A 163 19.03 -6.24 -0.34
N TYR A 164 18.58 -5.23 -1.08
CA TYR A 164 18.39 -3.87 -0.57
C TYR A 164 17.09 -3.26 -1.07
N ILE A 165 16.58 -2.32 -0.29
CA ILE A 165 15.38 -1.56 -0.58
C ILE A 165 15.68 -0.08 -0.34
N GLN A 166 15.31 0.78 -1.29
CA GLN A 166 15.33 2.22 -1.07
C GLN A 166 13.90 2.73 -0.87
N ARG A 167 13.71 3.63 0.09
CA ARG A 167 12.51 4.46 0.21
C ARG A 167 12.88 5.90 -0.13
N LEU A 168 12.27 6.47 -1.16
CA LEU A 168 12.59 7.78 -1.71
C LEU A 168 11.31 8.57 -1.99
N ALA A 169 11.45 9.82 -2.40
CA ALA A 169 10.35 10.68 -2.86
C ALA A 169 9.15 10.68 -1.88
N THR A 170 9.46 10.78 -0.59
CA THR A 170 8.47 10.72 0.48
C THR A 170 7.65 12.02 0.58
N SER A 171 6.39 11.90 0.96
CA SER A 171 5.54 13.02 1.39
C SER A 171 4.57 12.55 2.48
N GLY A 172 4.34 13.39 3.49
CA GLY A 172 3.49 13.06 4.64
C GLY A 172 4.07 11.99 5.57
N GLY A 173 3.21 11.45 6.44
CA GLY A 173 3.55 10.39 7.38
C GLY A 173 4.42 10.79 8.56
N ALA A 174 4.83 12.05 8.69
CA ALA A 174 5.55 12.51 9.89
C ALA A 174 4.64 12.45 11.12
N ALA A 175 5.23 12.29 12.31
CA ALA A 175 4.49 12.36 13.56
C ALA A 175 3.72 13.70 13.67
N PRO A 176 2.49 13.70 14.19
CA PRO A 176 1.77 14.94 14.42
C PRO A 176 2.56 15.87 15.35
N THR A 177 2.53 17.17 15.10
CA THR A 177 3.22 18.18 15.93
C THR A 177 2.36 18.71 17.07
N ARG A 178 1.07 18.33 17.12
CA ARG A 178 0.17 18.71 18.20
C ARG A 178 0.40 17.84 19.43
N ALA A 179 0.07 18.38 20.60
CA ALA A 179 -0.06 17.59 21.81
C ALA A 179 -1.07 16.43 21.62
N CYS A 180 -0.86 15.38 22.39
CA CYS A 180 -1.67 14.16 22.37
C CYS A 180 -2.02 13.70 23.77
N LYS A 181 -3.06 12.87 23.85
CA LYS A 181 -3.47 12.21 25.09
C LYS A 181 -2.99 10.76 25.06
N ASP A 182 -2.46 10.26 26.17
CA ASP A 182 -2.00 8.86 26.27
C ASP A 182 -3.04 7.86 25.75
N GLY A 183 -2.56 6.90 24.95
CA GLY A 183 -3.38 5.90 24.26
C GLY A 183 -4.10 6.43 23.00
N GLU A 184 -3.96 7.70 22.66
CA GLU A 184 -4.47 8.23 21.39
C GLU A 184 -3.70 7.61 20.22
N ILE A 185 -4.41 7.08 19.22
CA ILE A 185 -3.83 6.51 18.00
C ILE A 185 -4.10 7.44 16.83
N LYS A 186 -3.07 7.69 16.02
CA LYS A 186 -3.19 8.48 14.79
C LYS A 186 -2.55 7.80 13.60
N SER A 187 -3.35 7.57 12.56
CA SER A 187 -2.86 7.22 11.23
C SER A 187 -2.57 8.49 10.43
N VAL A 188 -1.31 8.69 10.03
CA VAL A 188 -0.88 9.84 9.22
C VAL A 188 -0.61 9.37 7.79
N PRO A 189 -1.36 9.85 6.79
CA PRO A 189 -1.18 9.46 5.40
C PRO A 189 0.22 9.80 4.87
N TYR A 190 0.78 8.92 4.05
CA TYR A 190 2.04 9.14 3.37
C TYR A 190 2.06 8.56 1.95
N ARG A 191 3.00 9.07 1.15
CA ARG A 191 3.39 8.51 -0.14
C ARG A 191 4.89 8.33 -0.20
N ALA A 192 5.36 7.37 -0.99
CA ALA A 192 6.77 7.14 -1.25
C ALA A 192 6.99 6.44 -2.60
N GLN A 193 8.25 6.40 -3.04
CA GLN A 193 8.73 5.46 -4.06
C GLN A 193 9.62 4.43 -3.38
N TYR A 194 9.34 3.15 -3.65
CA TYR A 194 10.20 2.04 -3.24
C TYR A 194 10.96 1.49 -4.44
N ARG A 195 12.26 1.29 -4.29
CA ARG A 195 13.10 0.59 -5.27
C ARG A 195 13.68 -0.65 -4.61
N PHE A 196 13.56 -1.79 -5.27
CA PHE A 196 14.03 -3.08 -4.80
C PHE A 196 15.23 -3.51 -5.61
N PHE A 197 16.25 -4.05 -4.95
CA PHE A 197 17.52 -4.42 -5.56
C PHE A 197 17.88 -5.87 -5.29
N ALA A 198 18.55 -6.51 -6.26
CA ALA A 198 19.18 -7.83 -6.11
C ALA A 198 20.66 -7.76 -6.50
N ALA A 199 21.48 -8.61 -5.89
CA ALA A 199 22.86 -8.79 -6.33
C ALA A 199 22.90 -9.43 -7.73
N LYS A 200 23.76 -8.93 -8.62
CA LYS A 200 23.88 -9.41 -10.02
C LYS A 200 24.15 -10.92 -10.17
N ASN A 201 24.79 -11.54 -9.19
CA ASN A 201 25.31 -12.92 -9.28
C ASN A 201 24.66 -13.86 -8.26
N ARG A 202 23.34 -13.75 -8.05
CA ARG A 202 22.61 -14.56 -7.08
C ARG A 202 21.55 -15.46 -7.72
#